data_AF-A0A4R1ZZ58-F1
#
_entry.id   AF-A0A4R1ZZ58-F1
#
_cell.length_a   1.000
_cell.length_b   1.000
_cell.length_c   1.000
_cell.angle_alpha   90.00
_cell.angle_beta   90.00
_cell.angle_gamma   90.00
#
_symmetry.space_group_name_H-M   'P 1'
#
loop_
_entity.id
_entity.type
_entity.pdbx_description
1 polymer ?
#
loop_
_entity_poly.entity_id
_entity_poly.type
_entity_poly.pdbx_seq_one_letter_code
_entity_poly.pdbx_strand_id
1 'polypeptide(L)' 'MFQLVGVIFIVLGILNLLYPRAGWYMQYGWRFKNAEPSDAALVMGRVSGIIGIAIGIFLFSGFFPFL' A
#
# COMPACT_ATOMS: atom_id res chain seq x y z
N MET A 1 -1.22 0.11 20.92
CA MET A 1 -2.38 0.11 20.01
C MET A 1 -1.99 0.42 18.57
N PHE A 2 -1.22 1.48 18.30
CA PHE A 2 -0.81 1.87 16.94
C PHE A 2 0.16 0.92 16.23
N GLN A 3 0.90 0.08 16.96
CA GLN A 3 1.84 -0.88 16.38
C GLN A 3 1.15 -1.93 15.49
N LEU A 4 -0.02 -2.44 15.89
CA LEU A 4 -0.80 -3.38 15.06
C LEU A 4 -1.24 -2.72 13.75
N VAL A 5 -1.67 -1.45 13.82
CA VAL A 5 -2.01 -0.66 12.63
C VAL A 5 -0.77 -0.46 11.76
N GLY A 6 0.37 -0.13 12.36
CA GLY A 6 1.65 0.00 11.65
C GLY A 6 2.04 -1.28 10.89
N VAL A 7 1.91 -2.45 11.53
CA VAL A 7 2.17 -3.75 10.89
C VAL A 7 1.24 -3.98 9.69
N ILE A 8 -0.05 -3.66 9.82
CA ILE A 8 -1.01 -3.77 8.70
C ILE A 8 -0.57 -2.88 7.53
N PHE A 9 -0.19 -1.63 7.79
CA PHE A 9 0.30 -0.71 6.75
C PHE A 9 1.59 -1.20 6.09
N ILE A 10 2.53 -1.77 6.85
CA ILE A 10 3.76 -2.38 6.31
C ILE A 10 3.40 -3.54 5.38
N VAL A 11 2.56 -4.48 5.83
CA VAL A 11 2.18 -5.65 5.03
C VAL A 11 1.46 -5.24 3.75
N LEU A 12 0.46 -4.36 3.85
CA LEU A 12 -0.28 -3.87 2.68
C LEU A 12 0.61 -3.05 1.74
N GLY A 13 1.56 -2.30 2.29
CA GLY A 13 2.53 -1.54 1.52
C GLY A 13 3.49 -2.45 0.75
N ILE A 14 4.00 -3.51 1.38
CA ILE A 14 4.84 -4.53 0.71
C ILE A 14 4.05 -5.24 -0.39
N LEU A 15 2.81 -5.62 -0.14
CA LEU A 15 1.96 -6.27 -1.15
C LEU A 15 1.72 -5.36 -2.36
N ASN A 16 1.47 -4.06 -2.17
CA ASN A 16 1.32 -3.11 -3.28
C ASN A 16 2.64 -2.84 -4.01
N LEU A 17 3.77 -2.88 -3.30
CA LEU A 17 5.09 -2.69 -3.89
C LEU A 17 5.51 -3.86 -4.78
N LEU A 18 5.30 -5.10 -4.29
CA LEU A 18 5.68 -6.32 -5.01
C LEU A 18 4.64 -6.75 -6.05
N TYR A 19 3.35 -6.56 -5.75
CA TYR A 19 2.24 -6.98 -6.60
C TYR A 19 1.28 -5.81 -6.92
N PRO A 20 1.77 -4.72 -7.56
CA PRO A 20 0.96 -3.54 -7.87
C PRO A 20 -0.23 -3.86 -8.79
N ARG A 21 -0.11 -4.88 -9.65
CA ARG A 21 -1.22 -5.36 -10.48
C ARG A 21 -2.37 -5.90 -9.63
N ALA A 22 -2.08 -6.71 -8.61
CA ALA A 22 -3.10 -7.27 -7.74
C ALA A 22 -3.83 -6.17 -6.96
N GLY A 23 -3.09 -5.19 -6.45
CA GLY A 23 -3.66 -4.00 -5.80
C GLY A 23 -4.58 -3.22 -6.74
N TRP A 24 -4.15 -3.01 -7.98
CA TRP A 24 -4.98 -2.35 -8.99
C TRP A 24 -6.24 -3.15 -9.35
N TYR A 25 -6.14 -4.48 -9.52
CA TYR A 25 -7.32 -5.32 -9.80
C TYR A 25 -8.33 -5.30 -8.65
N MET A 26 -7.88 -5.29 -7.40
CA MET A 26 -8.75 -5.15 -6.24
C MET A 26 -9.48 -3.80 -6.21
N GLN A 27 -8.82 -2.71 -6.60
CA GLN A 27 -9.41 -1.37 -6.55
C GLN A 27 -10.27 -1.02 -7.77
N TYR A 28 -9.80 -1.38 -8.96
CA TYR A 28 -10.35 -0.94 -10.24
C TYR A 28 -10.71 -2.10 -11.17
N GLY A 29 -10.10 -3.27 -11.00
CA GLY A 29 -10.32 -4.43 -11.86
C GLY A 29 -11.77 -4.94 -11.89
N TRP A 30 -12.54 -4.72 -10.82
CA TRP A 30 -13.97 -5.05 -10.79
C TRP A 30 -14.85 -4.08 -11.58
N ARG A 31 -14.36 -2.86 -11.86
CA ARG A 31 -15.11 -1.82 -12.59
C ARG A 31 -15.03 -1.97 -14.11
N PHE A 32 -14.05 -2.71 -14.60
CA PHE A 32 -13.75 -2.81 -16.02
C PHE A 32 -13.61 -4.26 -16.45
N LYS A 33 -14.36 -4.65 -17.48
CA LYS A 33 -14.46 -6.05 -17.90
C LYS A 33 -13.15 -6.63 -18.47
N ASN A 34 -12.25 -5.79 -18.99
CA ASN A 34 -10.95 -6.16 -19.57
C ASN A 34 -9.95 -4.98 -19.57
N ALA A 35 -9.89 -4.18 -18.51
CA ALA A 35 -8.90 -3.10 -18.47
C ALA A 35 -7.60 -3.61 -17.86
N GLU A 36 -6.51 -3.43 -18.59
CA GLU A 36 -5.16 -3.65 -18.06
C GLU A 36 -4.69 -2.38 -17.34
N PRO A 37 -4.00 -2.52 -16.20
CA PRO A 37 -3.40 -1.38 -15.53
C PRO A 37 -2.35 -0.74 -16.44
N SER A 38 -2.46 0.58 -16.63
CA SER A 38 -1.42 1.35 -17.31
C SER A 38 -0.11 1.35 -16.53
N ASP A 39 1.01 1.61 -17.20
CA ASP A 39 2.31 1.72 -16.55
C ASP A 39 2.29 2.77 -15.42
N ALA A 40 1.61 3.89 -15.64
CA ALA A 40 1.41 4.91 -14.62
C ALA A 40 0.66 4.38 -13.39
N ALA A 41 -0.38 3.57 -13.59
CA ALA A 41 -1.13 2.95 -12.49
C ALA A 41 -0.26 1.94 -11.70
N LEU A 42 0.60 1.18 -12.38
CA LEU A 42 1.55 0.28 -11.70
C LEU A 42 2.61 1.04 -10.91
N VAL A 43 3.13 2.15 -11.46
CA VAL A 43 4.05 3.03 -10.76
C VAL A 43 3.37 3.65 -9.53
N MET A 44 2.14 4.14 -9.66
CA MET A 44 1.36 4.65 -8.51
C MET A 44 1.10 3.57 -7.45
N GLY A 45 0.86 2.31 -7.87
CA GLY A 45 0.77 1.18 -6.94
C GLY A 45 2.06 0.98 -6.14
N ARG A 46 3.22 1.06 -6.79
CA ARG A 46 4.52 0.96 -6.11
C ARG A 46 4.79 2.14 -5.19
N VAL A 47 4.51 3.36 -5.64
CA VAL A 47 4.71 4.59 -4.84
C VAL A 47 3.81 4.57 -3.61
N SER A 48 2.53 4.23 -3.77
CA SER A 48 1.61 4.08 -2.63
C SER A 48 2.05 2.97 -1.68
N GLY A 49 2.61 1.87 -2.20
CA GLY A 49 3.25 0.82 -1.40
C GLY A 49 4.41 1.33 -0.55
N ILE A 50 5.34 2.09 -1.13
CA ILE A 50 6.49 2.69 -0.42
C ILE A 50 6.00 3.65 0.67
N ILE A 51 5.03 4.51 0.34
CA ILE A 51 4.44 5.45 1.30
C ILE A 51 3.76 4.68 2.45
N GLY A 52 3.01 3.62 2.13
CA GLY A 52 2.37 2.76 3.13
C GLY A 52 3.37 2.11 4.08
N ILE A 53 4.50 1.62 3.57
CA ILE A 53 5.58 1.07 4.39
C ILE A 53 6.18 2.16 5.30
N ALA A 54 6.46 3.35 4.77
CA ALA A 54 7.02 4.46 5.54
C ALA A 54 6.09 4.88 6.69
N ILE A 55 4.79 5.03 6.41
CA ILE A 55 3.76 5.31 7.43
C ILE A 55 3.71 4.18 8.45
N GLY A 56 3.74 2.93 7.99
CA GLY A 56 3.68 1.77 8.86
C GLY A 56 4.87 1.67 9.82
N ILE A 57 6.09 1.94 9.33
CA ILE A 57 7.31 2.02 10.17
C ILE A 57 7.19 3.15 11.18
N PHE A 58 6.71 4.33 10.75
CA PHE A 58 6.51 5.47 11.65
C PHE A 58 5.49 5.18 12.77
N LEU A 59 4.39 4.49 12.46
CA LEU A 59 3.40 4.07 13.44
C LEU A 59 3.92 2.94 14.35
N PHE A 60 4.80 2.09 13.83
CA PHE A 60 5.39 0.98 14.58
C PHE A 60 6.49 1.43 15.54
N SER A 61 7.28 2.46 15.20
CA SER A 61 8.40 2.96 16.00
C SER A 61 8.00 3.47 17.39
N GLY A 62 6.69 3.67 17.63
CA GLY A 62 6.20 4.16 18.91
C GLY A 62 6.50 5.64 19.15
N PHE A 63 7.03 6.36 18.16
CA PHE A 63 7.27 7.81 18.22
C PHE A 63 5.98 8.63 18.18
N PHE A 64 4.96 8.16 17.45
CA PHE A 64 3.67 8.83 17.30
C PHE A 64 2.94 9.18 18.62
N PRO A 65 2.85 8.31 19.65
CA PRO A 65 2.18 8.67 20.91
C PRO A 65 2.90 9.74 21.77
N PHE A 66 4.07 10.23 21.37
CA PHE A 66 4.84 11.25 22.10
C PHE A 66 4.93 12.61 21.37
N LEU A 67 4.29 12.75 20.20
CA LEU A 67 4.07 14.01 19.48
C LEU A 67 2.77 14.67 19.95
#